data_AF-A0A8S3J0G7-F1
#
_entry.id   AF-A0A8S3J0G7-F1
#
_cell.length_a   1.000
_cell.length_b   1.000
_cell.length_c   1.000
_cell.angle_alpha   90.00
_cell.angle_beta   90.00
_cell.angle_gamma   90.00
#
_symmetry.space_group_name_H-M   'P 1'
#
loop_
_entity.id
_entity.type
_entity.pdbx_description
1 polymer ?
#
loop_
_entity_poly.entity_id
_entity_poly.type
_entity_poly.pdbx_seq_one_letter_code
_entity_poly.pdbx_strand_id
1 'polypeptide(L)'
;MLISKTHEQLKSIEDEFQERNSKQQSIINDQQKMIQVLKEEQNKIKASYEKQNYAVNEQCLREKNEIKAQFDLCMKNLEKNFNTLTSKKEQLERKLSYLNEQHKHELIECRLTYENSLKGLLSNDVRMDLENTIHSLKQQVVYLQQRIAFLQQELEQYIQVYGHRPLAQPLVIKTTNQ
;
A
#
# COMPACT_ATOMS: atom_id res chain seq x y z
N MET A 1 69.92 -7.59 92.06
CA MET A 1 69.54 -6.37 91.32
C MET A 1 69.24 -6.64 89.84
N LEU A 2 70.10 -7.37 89.11
CA LEU A 2 69.92 -7.67 87.69
C LEU A 2 68.63 -8.45 87.36
N ILE A 3 68.33 -9.50 88.16
CA ILE A 3 67.17 -10.39 87.97
C ILE A 3 65.83 -9.64 88.06
N SER A 4 65.69 -8.71 89.01
CA SER A 4 64.46 -7.92 89.19
C SER A 4 64.19 -7.00 88.00
N LYS A 5 65.24 -6.40 87.44
CA LYS A 5 65.15 -5.49 86.29
C LYS A 5 64.76 -6.24 85.02
N THR A 6 65.32 -7.43 84.79
CA THR A 6 64.90 -8.31 83.69
C THR A 6 63.46 -8.79 83.85
N HIS A 7 63.00 -9.04 85.08
CA HIS A 7 61.61 -9.44 85.33
C HIS A 7 60.62 -8.30 85.04
N GLU A 8 60.93 -7.07 85.45
CA GLU A 8 60.12 -5.89 85.12
C GLU A 8 60.05 -5.63 83.61
N GLN A 9 61.17 -5.81 82.89
CA GLN A 9 61.20 -5.68 81.43
C GLN A 9 60.34 -6.75 80.74
N LEU A 10 60.42 -8.00 81.19
CA LEU A 10 59.57 -9.09 80.68
C LEU A 10 58.09 -8.81 80.91
N LYS A 11 57.74 -8.33 82.10
CA LYS A 11 56.35 -7.99 82.45
C LYS A 11 55.81 -6.83 81.62
N SER A 12 56.60 -5.78 81.41
CA SER A 12 56.24 -4.66 80.53
C SER A 12 56.00 -5.11 79.09
N ILE A 13 56.83 -6.03 78.58
CA ILE A 13 56.64 -6.61 77.24
C ILE A 13 55.36 -7.44 77.19
N GLU A 14 55.11 -8.26 78.21
CA GLU A 14 53.90 -9.09 78.30
C GLU A 14 52.62 -8.25 78.34
N ASP A 15 52.62 -7.14 79.10
CA ASP A 15 51.51 -6.19 79.17
C ASP A 15 51.26 -5.50 77.81
N GLU A 16 52.32 -5.05 77.11
CA GLU A 16 52.21 -4.48 75.75
C GLU A 16 51.66 -5.49 74.74
N PHE A 17 52.08 -6.75 74.83
CA PHE A 17 51.56 -7.83 73.97
C PHE A 17 50.09 -8.11 74.26
N GLN A 18 49.67 -8.16 75.52
CA GLN A 18 48.27 -8.35 75.88
C GLN A 18 47.39 -7.19 75.41
N GLU A 19 47.85 -5.95 75.56
CA GLU A 19 47.11 -4.78 75.09
C GLU A 19 46.97 -4.79 73.56
N ARG A 20 48.05 -5.09 72.84
CA ARG A 20 48.03 -5.19 71.37
C ARG A 20 47.10 -6.31 70.90
N ASN A 21 47.16 -7.47 71.54
CA ASN A 21 46.30 -8.60 71.21
C ASN A 21 44.82 -8.28 71.48
N SER A 22 44.52 -7.60 72.59
CA SER A 22 43.16 -7.13 72.91
C SER A 22 42.63 -6.15 71.88
N LYS A 23 43.46 -5.18 71.46
CA LYS A 23 43.11 -4.23 70.38
C LYS A 23 42.87 -4.93 69.05
N GLN A 24 43.73 -5.87 68.67
CA GLN A 24 43.57 -6.66 67.44
C GLN A 24 42.28 -7.49 67.48
N GLN A 25 41.97 -8.13 68.61
CA GLN A 25 40.73 -8.88 68.76
C GLN A 25 39.49 -7.98 68.64
N SER A 26 39.53 -6.77 69.21
CA SER A 26 38.46 -5.78 69.04
C SER A 26 38.25 -5.42 67.56
N ILE A 27 39.33 -5.12 66.83
CA ILE A 27 39.27 -4.79 65.40
C ILE A 27 38.68 -5.96 64.59
N ILE A 28 39.11 -7.19 64.87
CA ILE A 28 38.59 -8.40 64.20
C ILE A 28 37.08 -8.53 64.45
N ASN A 29 36.63 -8.33 65.69
CA ASN A 29 35.20 -8.40 66.03
C ASN A 29 34.38 -7.34 65.30
N ASP A 30 34.90 -6.10 65.18
CA ASP A 30 34.21 -5.02 64.48
C ASP A 30 34.17 -5.25 62.97
N GLN A 31 35.26 -5.77 62.38
CA GLN A 31 35.28 -6.20 60.99
C GLN A 31 34.29 -7.33 60.71
N GLN A 32 34.19 -8.32 61.60
CA GLN A 32 33.22 -9.41 61.47
C GLN A 32 31.77 -8.90 61.51
N LYS A 33 31.45 -7.96 62.42
CA LYS A 33 30.14 -7.30 62.45
C LYS A 33 29.86 -6.54 61.15
N MET A 34 30.83 -5.78 60.65
CA MET A 34 30.68 -5.03 59.39
C MET A 34 30.44 -5.97 58.20
N ILE A 35 31.17 -7.08 58.11
CA ILE A 35 30.96 -8.12 57.09
C ILE A 35 29.54 -8.69 57.17
N GLN A 36 29.03 -8.93 58.40
CA GLN A 36 27.68 -9.43 58.57
C GLN A 36 26.62 -8.44 58.08
N VAL A 37 26.74 -7.16 58.46
CA VAL A 37 25.83 -6.10 58.00
C VAL A 37 25.85 -5.99 56.48
N LEU A 38 27.03 -5.97 55.86
CA LEU A 38 27.16 -5.90 54.40
C LEU A 38 26.53 -7.10 53.69
N LYS A 39 26.65 -8.31 54.25
CA LYS A 39 25.98 -9.51 53.71
C LYS A 39 24.46 -9.39 53.80
N GLU A 40 23.94 -8.89 54.91
CA GLU A 40 22.50 -8.69 55.10
C GLU A 40 21.94 -7.63 54.15
N GLU A 41 22.65 -6.51 53.97
CA GLU A 41 22.30 -5.48 52.99
C GLU A 41 22.36 -6.01 51.56
N GLN A 42 23.42 -6.73 51.20
CA GLN A 42 23.55 -7.37 49.89
C GLN A 42 22.38 -8.31 49.61
N ASN A 43 21.98 -9.12 50.59
CA ASN A 43 20.85 -10.04 50.46
C ASN A 43 19.52 -9.28 50.30
N LYS A 44 19.29 -8.22 51.07
CA LYS A 44 18.10 -7.36 50.93
C LYS A 44 18.02 -6.71 49.55
N ILE A 45 19.13 -6.17 49.08
CA ILE A 45 19.23 -5.53 47.76
C ILE A 45 18.95 -6.56 46.67
N LYS A 46 19.57 -7.74 46.75
CA LYS A 46 19.36 -8.84 45.79
C LYS A 46 17.89 -9.26 45.72
N ALA A 47 17.27 -9.50 46.88
CA ALA A 47 15.86 -9.88 46.94
C ALA A 47 14.93 -8.80 46.36
N SER A 48 15.24 -7.52 46.61
CA SER A 48 14.50 -6.38 46.04
C SER A 48 14.60 -6.35 44.51
N TYR A 49 15.81 -6.50 43.97
CA TYR A 49 16.04 -6.54 42.52
C TYR A 49 15.38 -7.75 41.85
N GLU A 50 15.44 -8.94 42.47
CA GLU A 50 14.76 -10.13 41.96
C GLU A 50 13.25 -9.92 41.88
N LYS A 51 12.65 -9.33 42.92
CA LYS A 51 11.22 -9.00 42.94
C LYS A 51 10.85 -7.98 41.87
N GLN A 52 11.68 -6.94 41.69
CA GLN A 52 11.46 -5.94 40.65
C GLN A 52 11.57 -6.54 39.25
N ASN A 53 12.59 -7.36 39.00
CA ASN A 53 12.77 -8.04 37.73
C ASN A 53 11.59 -8.96 37.40
N TYR A 54 11.09 -9.71 38.38
CA TYR A 54 9.91 -10.54 38.20
C TYR A 54 8.69 -9.70 37.81
N ALA A 55 8.44 -8.60 38.51
CA ALA A 55 7.31 -7.71 38.23
C ALA A 55 7.39 -7.09 36.81
N VAL A 56 8.56 -6.61 36.41
CA VAL A 56 8.78 -6.04 35.07
C VAL A 56 8.62 -7.10 33.99
N ASN A 57 9.14 -8.31 34.21
CA ASN A 57 9.04 -9.40 33.24
C ASN A 57 7.58 -9.86 33.06
N GLU A 58 6.82 -9.99 34.15
CA GLU A 58 5.39 -10.31 34.11
C GLU A 58 4.59 -9.22 33.40
N GLN A 59 4.88 -7.95 33.68
CA GLN A 59 4.24 -6.84 32.97
C GLN A 59 4.53 -6.87 31.47
N CYS A 60 5.80 -7.04 31.08
CA CYS A 60 6.21 -7.13 29.69
C CYS A 60 5.51 -8.31 28.98
N LEU A 61 5.41 -9.47 29.63
CA LEU A 61 4.72 -10.63 29.07
C LEU A 61 3.22 -10.37 28.86
N ARG A 62 2.56 -9.69 29.82
CA ARG A 62 1.15 -9.29 29.68
C ARG A 62 0.95 -8.33 28.52
N GLU A 63 1.73 -7.26 28.45
CA GLU A 63 1.65 -6.26 27.38
C GLU A 63 1.89 -6.90 25.99
N LYS A 64 2.90 -7.78 25.89
CA LYS A 64 3.17 -8.54 24.67
C LYS A 64 1.97 -9.38 24.24
N ASN A 65 1.35 -10.09 25.18
CA ASN A 65 0.19 -10.94 24.89
C ASN A 65 -1.04 -10.12 24.51
N GLU A 66 -1.25 -8.98 25.16
CA GLU A 66 -2.33 -8.06 24.84
C GLU A 66 -2.17 -7.48 23.43
N ILE A 67 -0.98 -6.99 23.08
CA ILE A 67 -0.68 -6.49 21.73
C ILE A 67 -0.93 -7.58 20.69
N LYS A 68 -0.50 -8.83 20.96
CA LYS A 68 -0.74 -9.95 20.05
C LYS A 68 -2.23 -10.23 19.88
N ALA A 69 -3.00 -10.25 20.96
CA ALA A 69 -4.45 -10.48 20.91
C ALA A 69 -5.19 -9.36 20.15
N GLN A 70 -4.81 -8.10 20.38
CA GLN A 70 -5.37 -6.95 19.66
C GLN A 70 -5.03 -7.01 18.16
N PHE A 71 -3.78 -7.38 17.82
CA PHE A 71 -3.36 -7.58 16.44
C PHE A 71 -4.16 -8.69 15.75
N ASP A 72 -4.30 -9.85 16.39
CA ASP A 72 -5.07 -10.98 15.85
C ASP A 72 -6.54 -10.60 15.63
N LEU A 73 -7.13 -9.83 16.54
CA LEU A 73 -8.49 -9.32 16.39
C LEU A 73 -8.61 -8.33 15.23
N CYS A 74 -7.66 -7.39 15.11
CA CYS A 74 -7.60 -6.43 14.01
C CYS A 74 -7.51 -7.14 12.65
N MET A 75 -6.60 -8.13 12.54
CA MET A 75 -6.42 -8.91 11.33
C MET A 75 -7.69 -9.66 10.92
N LYS A 76 -8.37 -10.32 11.86
CA LYS A 76 -9.66 -11.00 11.60
C LYS A 76 -10.74 -10.03 11.11
N ASN A 77 -10.82 -8.85 11.70
CA ASN A 77 -11.79 -7.84 11.28
C ASN A 77 -11.49 -7.31 9.87
N LEU A 78 -10.21 -7.07 9.57
CA LEU A 78 -9.77 -6.67 8.23
C LEU A 78 -10.08 -7.74 7.20
N GLU A 79 -9.80 -9.01 7.48
CA GLU A 79 -10.10 -10.14 6.60
C GLU A 79 -11.61 -10.26 6.35
N LYS A 80 -12.44 -10.17 7.39
CA LYS A 80 -13.90 -10.18 7.25
C LYS A 80 -14.42 -9.03 6.38
N ASN A 81 -13.90 -7.82 6.60
CA ASN A 81 -14.29 -6.64 5.82
C ASN A 81 -13.85 -6.79 4.35
N PHE A 82 -12.63 -7.26 4.12
CA PHE A 82 -12.10 -7.51 2.79
C PHE A 82 -12.97 -8.52 2.02
N ASN A 83 -13.30 -9.64 2.66
CA ASN A 83 -14.17 -10.67 2.06
C ASN A 83 -15.57 -10.13 1.76
N THR A 84 -16.14 -9.32 2.67
CA THR A 84 -17.46 -8.69 2.49
C THR A 84 -17.45 -7.71 1.30
N LEU A 85 -16.43 -6.86 1.21
CA LEU A 85 -16.28 -5.89 0.12
C LEU A 85 -16.06 -6.61 -1.23
N THR A 86 -15.27 -7.67 -1.24
CA THR A 86 -15.01 -8.48 -2.44
C THR A 86 -16.29 -9.14 -2.94
N SER A 87 -17.05 -9.78 -2.05
CA SER A 87 -18.35 -10.37 -2.38
C SER A 87 -19.34 -9.32 -2.91
N LYS A 88 -19.39 -8.14 -2.29
CA LYS A 88 -20.25 -7.04 -2.74
C LYS A 88 -19.83 -6.51 -4.11
N LYS A 89 -18.53 -6.37 -4.36
CA LYS A 89 -17.99 -5.99 -5.67
C LYS A 89 -18.42 -6.98 -6.75
N GLU A 90 -18.22 -8.28 -6.52
CA GLU A 90 -18.59 -9.33 -7.47
C GLU A 90 -20.10 -9.34 -7.76
N GLN A 91 -20.94 -9.14 -6.73
CA GLN A 91 -22.39 -9.02 -6.90
C GLN A 91 -22.77 -7.82 -7.77
N LEU A 92 -22.14 -6.66 -7.55
CA LEU A 92 -22.38 -5.46 -8.33
C LEU A 92 -21.91 -5.62 -9.78
N GLU A 93 -20.75 -6.23 -10.01
CA GLU A 93 -20.23 -6.52 -11.35
C GLU A 93 -21.16 -7.46 -12.11
N ARG A 94 -21.66 -8.53 -11.47
CA ARG A 94 -22.66 -9.43 -12.07
C ARG A 94 -23.96 -8.70 -12.41
N LYS A 95 -24.48 -7.88 -11.49
CA LYS A 95 -25.70 -7.11 -11.72
C LYS A 95 -25.54 -6.11 -12.87
N LEU A 96 -24.39 -5.43 -12.93
CA LEU A 96 -24.08 -4.48 -13.99
C LEU A 96 -23.95 -5.19 -15.34
N SER A 97 -23.25 -6.32 -15.38
CA SER A 97 -23.14 -7.13 -16.60
C SER A 97 -24.51 -7.58 -17.09
N TYR A 98 -25.36 -8.08 -16.19
CA TYR A 98 -26.72 -8.50 -16.52
C TYR A 98 -27.55 -7.34 -17.11
N LEU A 99 -27.58 -6.18 -16.44
CA LEU A 99 -28.30 -5.00 -16.92
C LEU A 99 -27.78 -4.51 -18.27
N ASN A 100 -26.47 -4.55 -18.48
CA ASN A 100 -25.86 -4.15 -19.74
C ASN A 100 -26.31 -5.05 -20.90
N GLU A 101 -26.32 -6.37 -20.70
CA GLU A 101 -26.82 -7.31 -21.71
C GLU A 101 -28.33 -7.18 -21.93
N GLN A 102 -29.11 -6.98 -20.87
CA GLN A 102 -30.53 -6.71 -20.97
C GLN A 102 -30.82 -5.46 -21.81
N HIS A 103 -30.18 -4.33 -21.51
CA HIS A 103 -30.39 -3.10 -22.28
C HIS A 103 -29.90 -3.20 -23.72
N LYS A 104 -28.81 -3.93 -23.99
CA LYS A 104 -28.39 -4.22 -25.37
C LYS A 104 -29.45 -4.99 -26.13
N HIS A 105 -30.06 -5.99 -25.50
CA HIS A 105 -31.14 -6.76 -26.10
C HIS A 105 -32.37 -5.90 -26.39
N GLU A 106 -32.85 -5.14 -25.40
CA GLU A 106 -33.98 -4.21 -25.53
C GLU A 106 -33.74 -3.18 -26.64
N LEU A 107 -32.52 -2.65 -26.75
CA LEU A 107 -32.13 -1.72 -27.82
C LEU A 107 -32.21 -2.37 -29.20
N ILE A 108 -31.74 -3.61 -29.33
CA ILE A 108 -31.80 -4.38 -30.58
C ILE A 108 -33.26 -4.66 -30.96
N GLU A 109 -34.09 -5.11 -30.02
CA GLU A 109 -35.52 -5.37 -30.25
C GLU A 109 -36.26 -4.11 -30.68
N CYS A 110 -36.01 -2.99 -30.00
CA CYS A 110 -36.56 -1.68 -30.33
C CYS A 110 -36.17 -1.27 -31.76
N ARG A 111 -34.88 -1.37 -32.10
CA ARG A 111 -34.37 -1.05 -33.44
C ARG A 111 -35.02 -1.93 -34.51
N LEU A 112 -35.11 -3.23 -34.27
CA LEU A 112 -35.74 -4.19 -35.19
C LEU A 112 -37.23 -3.87 -35.39
N THR A 113 -37.94 -3.53 -34.31
CA THR A 113 -39.36 -3.15 -34.36
C THR A 113 -39.57 -1.90 -35.21
N TYR A 114 -38.73 -0.87 -35.04
CA TYR A 114 -38.78 0.33 -35.87
C TYR A 114 -38.40 0.06 -37.34
N GLU A 115 -37.33 -0.70 -37.59
CA GLU A 115 -36.93 -1.09 -38.95
C GLU A 115 -38.07 -1.85 -39.66
N ASN A 116 -38.71 -2.80 -38.99
CA ASN A 116 -39.81 -3.57 -39.55
C ASN A 116 -41.06 -2.70 -39.78
N SER A 117 -41.38 -1.80 -38.85
CA SER A 117 -42.50 -0.86 -39.02
C SER A 117 -42.27 0.07 -40.21
N LEU A 118 -41.07 0.63 -40.36
CA LEU A 118 -40.69 1.47 -41.50
C LEU A 118 -40.72 0.70 -42.82
N LYS A 119 -40.18 -0.51 -42.85
CA LYS A 119 -40.27 -1.39 -44.03
C LYS A 119 -41.72 -1.70 -44.38
N GLY A 120 -42.59 -1.93 -43.40
CA GLY A 120 -44.01 -2.17 -43.62
C GLY A 120 -44.80 -0.96 -44.14
N LEU A 121 -44.34 0.26 -43.86
CA LEU A 121 -44.96 1.50 -44.32
C LEU A 121 -44.54 1.92 -45.74
N LEU A 122 -43.40 1.44 -46.23
CA LEU A 122 -42.86 1.78 -47.55
C LEU A 122 -43.21 0.71 -48.58
N SER A 123 -43.78 1.11 -49.72
CA SER A 123 -43.96 0.22 -50.87
C SER A 123 -42.60 -0.28 -51.37
N ASN A 124 -42.59 -1.48 -51.96
CA ASN A 124 -41.36 -2.11 -52.42
C ASN A 124 -40.62 -1.26 -53.46
N ASP A 125 -41.36 -0.57 -54.33
CA ASP A 125 -40.81 0.28 -55.39
C ASP A 125 -40.04 1.48 -54.82
N VAL A 126 -40.65 2.21 -53.86
CA VAL A 126 -40.00 3.36 -53.21
C VAL A 126 -38.76 2.92 -52.43
N ARG A 127 -38.79 1.73 -51.80
CA ARG A 127 -37.64 1.18 -51.10
C ARG A 127 -36.48 0.90 -52.05
N MET A 128 -36.77 0.26 -53.18
CA MET A 128 -35.77 -0.09 -54.19
C MET A 128 -35.16 1.17 -54.83
N ASP A 129 -35.96 2.19 -55.11
CA ASP A 129 -35.48 3.47 -55.63
C ASP A 129 -34.54 4.19 -54.64
N LEU A 130 -34.87 4.17 -53.34
CA LEU A 130 -34.01 4.72 -52.31
C LEU A 130 -32.71 3.93 -52.15
N GLU A 131 -32.75 2.60 -52.16
CA GLU A 131 -31.55 1.75 -52.10
C GLU A 131 -30.64 1.98 -53.32
N ASN A 132 -31.22 2.06 -54.52
CA ASN A 132 -30.50 2.38 -55.76
C ASN A 132 -29.87 3.79 -55.70
N THR A 133 -30.60 4.78 -55.17
CA THR A 133 -30.10 6.15 -55.01
C THR A 133 -28.95 6.21 -54.01
N ILE A 134 -29.10 5.56 -52.85
CA ILE A 134 -28.04 5.46 -51.84
C ILE A 134 -26.80 4.78 -52.44
N HIS A 135 -26.98 3.70 -53.20
CA HIS A 135 -25.88 3.01 -53.86
C HIS A 135 -25.16 3.92 -54.85
N SER A 136 -25.90 4.60 -55.73
CA SER A 136 -25.35 5.56 -56.69
C SER A 136 -24.57 6.68 -56.01
N LEU A 137 -25.12 7.27 -54.94
CA LEU A 137 -24.45 8.32 -54.17
C LEU A 137 -23.16 7.81 -53.50
N LYS A 138 -23.15 6.59 -52.95
CA LYS A 138 -21.93 5.99 -52.40
C LYS A 138 -20.85 5.82 -53.46
N GLN A 139 -21.21 5.35 -54.66
CA GLN A 139 -20.27 5.23 -55.77
C GLN A 139 -19.72 6.60 -56.20
N GLN A 140 -20.57 7.63 -56.26
CA GLN A 140 -20.15 9.00 -56.58
C GLN A 140 -19.17 9.55 -55.53
N VAL A 141 -19.44 9.34 -54.24
CA VAL A 141 -18.52 9.76 -53.17
C VAL A 141 -17.17 9.07 -53.31
N VAL A 142 -17.15 7.76 -53.57
CA VAL A 142 -15.90 7.00 -53.79
C VAL A 142 -15.14 7.56 -55.01
N TYR A 143 -15.83 7.82 -56.11
CA TYR A 143 -15.23 8.41 -57.31
C TYR A 143 -14.60 9.78 -57.02
N LEU A 144 -15.30 10.66 -56.31
CA LEU A 144 -14.79 11.97 -55.93
C LEU A 144 -13.57 11.87 -55.01
N GLN A 145 -13.60 10.95 -54.03
CA GLN A 145 -12.46 10.68 -53.16
C GLN A 145 -11.23 10.22 -53.95
N GLN A 146 -11.41 9.30 -54.90
CA GLN A 146 -10.33 8.86 -55.80
C GLN A 146 -9.80 10.00 -56.67
N ARG A 147 -10.70 10.84 -57.22
CA ARG A 147 -10.31 12.00 -58.02
C ARG A 147 -9.54 13.03 -57.21
N ILE A 148 -9.95 13.29 -55.97
CA ILE A 148 -9.24 14.19 -55.04
C ILE A 148 -7.84 13.63 -54.75
N ALA A 149 -7.72 12.35 -54.41
CA ALA A 149 -6.43 11.71 -54.14
C ALA A 149 -5.49 11.81 -55.35
N PHE A 150 -6.00 11.58 -56.56
CA PHE A 150 -5.23 11.73 -57.79
C PHE A 150 -4.77 13.18 -58.01
N LEU A 151 -5.65 14.17 -57.86
CA LEU A 151 -5.30 15.58 -58.00
C LEU A 151 -4.30 16.06 -56.94
N GLN A 152 -4.40 15.52 -55.71
CA GLN A 152 -3.42 15.76 -54.66
C GLN A 152 -2.04 15.22 -55.05
N GLN A 153 -1.99 14.00 -55.60
CA GLN A 153 -0.75 13.40 -56.11
C GLN A 153 -0.14 14.22 -57.25
N GLU A 154 -0.93 14.68 -58.23
CA GLU A 154 -0.44 15.55 -59.31
C GLU A 154 0.11 16.88 -58.78
N LEU A 155 -0.56 17.47 -57.78
CA LEU A 155 -0.12 18.70 -57.15
C LEU A 155 1.19 18.52 -56.37
N GLU A 156 1.34 17.41 -55.65
CA GLU A 156 2.58 17.05 -54.96
C GLU A 156 3.74 16.86 -55.95
N GLN A 157 3.50 16.15 -57.06
CA GLN A 157 4.49 16.01 -58.14
C GLN A 157 4.89 17.35 -58.74
N TYR A 158 3.92 18.23 -59.01
CA TYR A 158 4.21 19.57 -59.51
C TYR A 158 5.06 20.38 -58.53
N ILE A 159 4.72 20.37 -57.23
CA ILE A 159 5.48 21.07 -56.19
C ILE A 159 6.91 20.50 -56.10
N GLN A 160 7.09 19.18 -56.20
CA GLN A 160 8.42 18.55 -56.22
C GLN A 160 9.25 19.02 -57.42
N VAL A 161 8.66 19.12 -58.60
CA VAL A 161 9.37 19.49 -59.83
C VAL A 161 9.67 20.99 -59.90
N TYR A 162 8.76 21.86 -59.46
CA TYR A 162 8.84 23.31 -59.69
C TYR A 162 9.04 24.14 -58.41
N GLY A 163 9.05 23.52 -57.23
CA GLY A 163 9.38 24.16 -55.94
C GLY A 163 8.33 25.14 -55.39
N HIS A 164 7.17 25.27 -56.05
CA HIS A 164 6.09 26.16 -55.62
C HIS A 164 4.71 25.58 -55.96
N ARG A 165 3.69 25.95 -55.18
CA ARG A 165 2.29 25.59 -55.45
C ARG A 165 1.74 26.51 -56.56
N PRO A 166 1.09 25.97 -57.61
CA PRO A 166 0.45 26.77 -58.64
C PRO A 166 -0.71 27.59 -58.04
N LEU A 167 -0.82 28.86 -58.47
CA LEU A 167 -1.92 29.76 -58.07
C LEU A 167 -3.26 29.17 -58.53
N ALA A 168 -4.21 29.01 -57.61
CA ALA A 168 -5.53 28.49 -57.94
C ALA A 168 -6.22 29.41 -58.95
N GLN A 169 -6.53 28.90 -60.15
CA GLN A 169 -7.38 29.61 -61.09
C GLN A 169 -8.83 29.62 -60.55
N PRO A 170 -9.57 30.73 -60.66
CA PRO A 170 -10.97 30.77 -60.25
C PRO A 170 -11.79 29.73 -61.02
N LEU A 171 -12.63 28.97 -60.33
CA LEU A 171 -13.62 28.10 -60.99
C LEU A 171 -14.58 28.98 -61.80
N VAL A 172 -14.41 29.01 -63.13
CA VAL A 172 -15.42 29.55 -64.04
C VAL A 172 -16.50 28.49 -64.21
N ILE A 173 -17.53 28.55 -63.37
CA ILE A 173 -18.74 27.75 -63.55
C ILE A 173 -19.46 28.32 -64.78
N LYS A 174 -19.30 27.69 -65.95
CA LYS A 174 -20.17 27.94 -67.09
C LYS A 174 -21.54 27.34 -66.80
N THR A 175 -22.48 28.16 -66.33
CA THR A 175 -23.90 27.82 -66.33
C THR A 175 -24.35 27.70 -67.77
N THR A 176 -24.45 26.46 -68.25
CA THR A 176 -25.05 26.18 -69.55
C THR A 176 -26.55 26.09 -69.31
N ASN A 177 -27.24 27.22 -69.44
CA ASN A 177 -28.70 27.25 -69.57
C ASN A 177 -29.06 26.82 -70.99
N GLN A 178 -29.56 25.59 -71.14
CA GLN A 178 -30.50 25.19 -72.21
C GLN A 178 -31.46 24.14 -71.65
#